data_AF-A0A356Z5V4-F1
#
_entry.id   AF-A0A356Z5V4-F1
#
_cell.length_a   1.000
_cell.length_b   1.000
_cell.length_c   1.000
_cell.angle_alpha   90.00
_cell.angle_beta   90.00
_cell.angle_gamma   90.00
#
_symmetry.space_group_name_H-M   'P 1'
#
loop_
_entity.id
_entity.type
_entity.pdbx_description
1 polymer ?
#
loop_
_entity_poly.entity_id
_entity_poly.type
_entity_poly.pdbx_seq_one_letter_code
_entity_poly.pdbx_strand_id
1 'polypeptide(L)' 'GFGGQKFITGVLNKLKKARTMLNEFNPSAYLEVDGGINQETGRRCVEVGCNVLVAGSYIFHSPDIPA' A
#
# COMPACT_ATOMS: atom_id res chain seq x y z
N GLY A 1 -4.99 5.26 -8.16
CA GLY A 1 -5.70 4.26 -9.00
C GLY A 1 -7.07 4.77 -9.37
N PHE A 2 -8.01 3.87 -9.70
CA PHE A 2 -9.44 4.20 -9.81
C PHE A 2 -10.17 3.82 -8.51
N GLY A 3 -11.22 4.55 -8.14
CA GLY A 3 -12.04 4.22 -6.97
C GLY A 3 -12.65 2.81 -7.08
N GLY A 4 -12.66 2.06 -5.98
CA GLY A 4 -13.21 0.69 -5.94
C GLY A 4 -12.36 -0.39 -6.62
N GLN A 5 -11.15 -0.06 -7.08
CA GLN A 5 -10.24 -1.03 -7.69
C GLN A 5 -9.80 -2.11 -6.69
N LYS A 6 -9.82 -3.37 -7.12
CA LYS A 6 -9.28 -4.51 -6.36
C LYS A 6 -7.75 -4.49 -6.31
N PHE A 7 -7.20 -5.07 -5.25
CA PHE A 7 -5.75 -5.22 -5.11
C PHE A 7 -5.13 -6.02 -6.26
N ILE A 8 -4.01 -5.54 -6.78
CA ILE A 8 -3.25 -6.21 -7.83
C ILE A 8 -2.01 -6.85 -7.20
N THR A 9 -1.99 -8.17 -7.07
CA THR A 9 -0.90 -8.92 -6.44
C THR A 9 0.49 -8.63 -7.05
N GLY A 10 0.55 -8.32 -8.35
CA GLY A 10 1.79 -7.96 -9.03
C GLY A 10 2.46 -6.68 -8.50
N VAL A 11 1.74 -5.84 -7.75
CA VAL A 11 2.30 -4.63 -7.10
C VAL A 11 3.36 -4.99 -6.05
N LEU A 12 3.24 -6.14 -5.38
CA LEU A 12 4.21 -6.55 -4.35
C LEU A 12 5.64 -6.65 -4.91
N ASN A 13 5.80 -7.19 -6.13
CA ASN A 13 7.10 -7.27 -6.78
C ASN A 13 7.64 -5.89 -7.18
N LYS A 14 6.75 -4.95 -7.52
CA LYS A 14 7.13 -3.56 -7.82
C LYS A 14 7.59 -2.83 -6.55
N LEU A 15 6.87 -3.02 -5.44
CA LEU A 15 7.23 -2.46 -4.14
C LEU A 15 8.59 -2.96 -3.66
N LYS A 16 8.87 -4.26 -3.77
CA LYS A 16 10.21 -4.81 -3.44
C LYS A 16 11.32 -4.12 -4.24
N LYS A 17 11.15 -4.03 -5.57
CA LYS A 17 12.13 -3.39 -6.46
C LYS A 17 12.32 -1.90 -6.12
N ALA A 18 11.22 -1.19 -5.91
CA ALA A 18 11.25 0.23 -5.53
C ALA A 18 11.96 0.41 -4.19
N ARG A 19 11.69 -0.43 -3.19
CA ARG A 19 12.37 -0.39 -1.89
C ARG A 19 13.87 -0.65 -2.04
N THR A 20 14.28 -1.61 -2.84
CA THR A 20 15.71 -1.84 -3.13
C THR A 20 16.36 -0.59 -3.71
N MET A 21 15.73 0.06 -4.70
CA MET A 21 16.25 1.31 -5.28
C MET A 21 16.31 2.44 -4.26
N LEU A 22 15.27 2.61 -3.44
CA LEU A 22 15.26 3.65 -2.39
C LEU A 22 16.37 3.42 -1.38
N ASN A 23 16.64 2.19 -0.97
CA ASN A 23 17.73 1.90 -0.05
C ASN A 23 19.10 2.31 -0.60
N GLU A 24 19.30 2.29 -1.92
CA GLU A 24 20.54 2.70 -2.58
C GLU A 24 20.64 4.24 -2.73
N PHE A 25 19.55 4.88 -3.17
CA PHE A 25 19.60 6.29 -3.58
C PHE A 25 19.02 7.28 -2.55
N ASN A 26 18.04 6.87 -1.76
CA ASN A 26 17.39 7.72 -0.75
C ASN A 26 16.70 6.85 0.33
N PRO A 27 17.47 6.26 1.27
CA PRO A 27 16.93 5.32 2.25
C PRO A 27 15.89 5.95 3.20
N SER A 28 15.90 7.27 3.35
CA SER A 28 14.89 8.01 4.13
C SER A 28 13.53 8.17 3.44
N ALA A 29 13.43 7.86 2.13
CA ALA A 29 12.18 8.02 1.41
C ALA A 29 11.11 7.02 1.86
N TYR A 30 9.93 7.55 2.16
CA TYR A 30 8.73 6.75 2.31
C TYR A 30 8.22 6.24 0.96
N LEU A 31 7.81 4.97 0.95
CA LEU A 31 7.14 4.36 -0.20
C LEU A 31 5.66 4.18 0.13
N GLU A 32 4.81 4.79 -0.68
CA GLU A 32 3.37 4.72 -0.58
C GLU A 32 2.79 3.69 -1.56
N VAL A 33 1.67 3.09 -1.18
CA VAL A 33 0.81 2.31 -2.09
C VAL A 33 -0.66 2.76 -1.95
N ASP A 34 -1.31 2.94 -3.09
CA ASP A 34 -2.75 3.23 -3.24
C ASP A 34 -3.41 2.17 -4.13
N GLY A 35 -4.66 1.84 -3.80
CA GLY A 35 -5.54 0.97 -4.57
C GLY A 35 -5.71 -0.43 -3.96
N GLY A 36 -6.94 -0.76 -3.56
CA GLY A 36 -7.29 -2.09 -3.04
C GLY A 36 -6.65 -2.42 -1.68
N ILE A 37 -6.36 -1.41 -0.87
CA ILE A 37 -5.77 -1.60 0.46
C ILE A 37 -6.84 -1.93 1.51
N ASN A 38 -6.62 -3.03 2.23
CA ASN A 38 -7.39 -3.48 3.40
C ASN A 38 -6.41 -4.05 4.46
N GLN A 39 -6.93 -4.67 5.51
CA GLN A 39 -6.10 -5.25 6.58
C GLN A 39 -5.09 -6.30 6.08
N GLU A 40 -5.48 -7.18 5.15
CA GLU A 40 -4.61 -8.22 4.61
C GLU A 40 -3.61 -7.65 3.59
N THR A 41 -4.10 -6.89 2.61
CA THR A 41 -3.28 -6.38 1.52
C THR A 41 -2.32 -5.29 2.01
N GLY A 42 -2.74 -4.48 2.97
CA GLY A 42 -1.88 -3.52 3.66
C GLY A 42 -0.72 -4.19 4.37
N ARG A 43 -0.97 -5.27 5.12
CA ARG A 43 0.09 -6.06 5.77
C ARG A 43 1.11 -6.58 4.75
N ARG A 44 0.62 -7.16 3.64
CA ARG A 44 1.48 -7.69 2.56
C ARG A 44 2.33 -6.59 1.92
N CYS A 45 1.80 -5.38 1.78
CA CYS A 45 2.56 -4.22 1.29
C CYS A 45 3.66 -3.79 2.26
N VAL A 46 3.37 -3.77 3.56
CA VAL A 46 4.38 -3.45 4.60
C VAL A 46 5.50 -4.49 4.63
N GLU A 47 5.18 -5.78 4.55
CA GLU A 47 6.14 -6.88 4.50
C GLU A 47 7.16 -6.77 3.35
N VAL A 48 6.81 -6.03 2.29
CA VAL A 48 7.69 -5.79 1.13
C VAL A 48 8.34 -4.41 1.11
N GLY A 49 8.25 -3.67 2.21
CA GLY A 49 8.97 -2.40 2.41
C GLY A 49 8.18 -1.14 2.06
N CYS A 50 6.86 -1.21 2.02
CA CYS A 50 5.99 -0.04 1.97
C CYS A 50 5.83 0.58 3.37
N ASN A 51 5.75 1.90 3.44
CA ASN A 51 5.63 2.66 4.69
C ASN A 51 4.26 3.31 4.84
N VAL A 52 3.65 3.73 3.73
CA VAL A 52 2.42 4.51 3.71
C VAL A 52 1.35 3.75 2.94
N LEU A 53 0.18 3.60 3.56
CA LEU A 53 -0.94 2.85 3.02
C LEU A 53 -2.13 3.79 2.80
N VAL A 54 -2.63 3.87 1.57
CA VAL A 54 -3.84 4.66 1.26
C VAL A 54 -5.03 3.73 1.12
N ALA A 55 -5.96 3.82 2.08
CA ALA A 55 -7.17 3.01 2.12
C ALA A 55 -8.42 3.90 2.09
N GLY A 56 -9.08 3.98 0.94
CA GLY A 56 -10.36 4.68 0.78
C GLY A 56 -11.54 3.74 1.03
N SER A 57 -11.90 2.95 0.02
CA SER A 57 -13.11 2.11 0.05
C SER A 57 -13.16 1.16 1.25
N TYR A 58 -12.03 0.65 1.74
CA TYR A 58 -12.02 -0.22 2.92
C TYR A 58 -12.47 0.51 4.20
N ILE A 59 -12.04 1.77 4.39
CA ILE A 59 -12.44 2.58 5.54
C ILE A 59 -13.89 3.03 5.35
N PHE A 60 -14.23 3.65 4.22
CA PHE A 60 -15.56 4.25 4.01
C PHE A 60 -16.72 3.25 3.86
N HIS A 61 -16.44 1.95 3.74
CA HIS A 61 -17.46 0.89 3.82
C HIS A 61 -17.37 0.08 5.12
N SER A 62 -16.53 0.49 6.07
CA SER A 62 -16.50 -0.10 7.41
C SER A 62 -17.82 0.18 8.12
N PRO A 63 -18.39 -0.79 8.88
CA PRO A 63 -19.58 -0.52 9.70
C PRO A 63 -19.31 0.54 10.77
N ASP A 64 -18.07 0.59 11.25
CA ASP A 64 -17.61 1.55 12.26
C ASP A 64 -16.56 2.47 11.61
N ILE A 65 -17.01 3.63 11.11
CA ILE A 65 -16.13 4.70 10.65
C ILE A 65 -16.01 5.69 11.82
N PRO A 66 -14.84 5.83 12.45
CA PRO A 66 -14.63 6.86 13.47
C PRO A 66 -14.88 8.23 12.86
N ALA A 67 -15.65 9.06 13.56
CA ALA A 67 -15.85 10.47 13.22
C ALA A 67 -14.57 11.29 13.44
#